data_AF-A0A7S4G2N7-F1
#
_entry.id   AF-A0A7S4G2N7-F1
#
_cell.length_a   1.000
_cell.length_b   1.000
_cell.length_c   1.000
_cell.angle_alpha   90.00
_cell.angle_beta   90.00
_cell.angle_gamma   90.00
#
_symmetry.space_group_name_H-M   'P 1'
#
loop_
_entity.id
_entity.type
_entity.pdbx_description
1 polymer ?
#
loop_
_entity_poly.entity_id
_entity_poly.type
_entity_poly.pdbx_seq_one_letter_code
_entity_poly.pdbx_strand_id
1 'polypeptide(L)'
;SALQQALLLVLKAGNILNRGTPRVASGFSVLDLYKARDLKTTDNSKSLMEVVVRGIVAKAPPLVAMIPSLESVHTARGVALKDVCRMLDELQSGLLKIRPVLLQVVADAESRTRLALELWCMQEREFQDRYVLVELDLLWRAHFGKCIKSPSALQAPSTGAPQALGTATKEHAHCAAAGSSRAEDATDPTCDSGSDEGPVVRRP
;
A
#
# COMPACT_ATOMS: atom_id res chain seq x y z
N SER A 1 1.11 35.10 22.03
CA SER A 1 2.43 34.43 21.87
C SER A 1 3.56 35.45 21.86
N ALA A 2 4.83 35.05 22.06
CA ALA A 2 5.98 35.98 22.00
C ALA A 2 6.09 36.69 20.64
N LEU A 3 5.85 35.97 19.54
CA LEU A 3 5.80 36.53 18.19
C LEU A 3 4.72 37.62 18.06
N GLN A 4 3.52 37.36 18.56
CA GLN A 4 2.43 38.34 18.55
C GLN A 4 2.80 39.62 19.33
N GLN A 5 3.47 39.48 20.48
CA GLN A 5 3.93 40.64 21.25
C GLN A 5 5.01 41.43 20.51
N ALA A 6 5.94 40.75 19.81
CA ALA A 6 6.93 41.41 18.98
C ALA A 6 6.28 42.14 17.78
N LEU A 7 5.31 41.52 17.10
CA LEU A 7 4.56 42.15 16.01
C LEU A 7 3.75 43.36 16.52
N LEU A 8 3.18 43.29 17.73
CA LEU A 8 2.51 44.43 18.35
C LEU A 8 3.46 45.60 18.59
N LEU A 9 4.72 45.34 18.99
CA LEU A 9 5.73 46.38 19.17
C LEU A 9 6.10 47.04 17.84
N VAL A 10 6.20 46.26 16.75
CA VAL A 10 6.39 46.79 15.40
C VAL A 10 5.21 47.67 14.97
N LEU A 11 3.97 47.21 15.19
CA LEU A 11 2.76 47.98 14.90
C LEU A 11 2.72 49.31 15.69
N LYS A 12 3.04 49.26 16.98
CA LYS A 12 3.13 50.46 17.83
C LYS A 12 4.19 51.43 17.33
N ALA A 13 5.37 50.94 16.94
CA ALA A 13 6.43 51.77 16.38
C ALA A 13 5.99 52.45 15.08
N GLY A 14 5.38 51.70 14.16
CA GLY A 14 4.82 52.25 12.91
C GLY A 14 3.74 53.31 13.16
N ASN A 15 2.82 53.05 14.09
CA ASN A 15 1.77 54.02 14.46
C ASN A 15 2.33 55.28 15.13
N ILE A 16 3.43 55.18 15.88
CA ILE A 16 4.11 56.36 16.44
C ILE A 16 4.72 57.20 15.32
N LEU A 17 5.39 56.57 14.35
CA LEU A 17 5.99 57.27 13.21
C LEU A 17 4.94 57.93 12.31
N ASN A 18 3.76 57.32 12.18
CA ASN A 18 2.66 57.85 11.40
C ASN A 18 1.77 58.85 12.16
N ARG A 19 2.17 59.27 13.38
CA ARG A 19 1.44 60.28 14.15
C ARG A 19 1.32 61.57 13.33
N GLY A 20 0.11 62.10 13.22
CA GLY A 20 -0.20 63.27 12.40
C GLY A 20 -0.77 62.93 11.02
N THR A 21 -0.75 61.66 10.62
CA THR A 21 -1.59 61.18 9.51
C THR A 21 -2.93 60.69 10.05
N PRO A 22 -4.04 60.79 9.30
CA PRO A 22 -5.35 60.28 9.72
C PRO A 22 -5.42 58.74 9.79
N ARG A 23 -4.29 58.04 9.53
CA ARG A 23 -4.23 56.58 9.44
C ARG A 23 -3.55 56.01 10.68
N VAL A 24 -4.37 55.59 11.65
CA VAL A 24 -3.92 54.66 12.69
C VAL A 24 -4.13 53.25 12.17
N ALA A 25 -3.06 52.48 12.02
CA ALA A 25 -3.15 51.11 11.55
C ALA A 25 -3.58 50.18 12.69
N SER A 26 -4.54 49.30 12.42
CA SER A 26 -4.93 48.20 13.33
C SER A 26 -4.10 46.93 13.11
N GLY A 27 -3.38 46.85 12.00
CA GLY A 27 -2.52 45.73 11.62
C GLY A 27 -1.65 46.05 10.41
N PHE A 28 -0.79 45.11 10.02
CA PHE A 28 0.11 45.22 8.86
C PHE A 28 0.34 43.84 8.23
N SER A 29 0.74 43.79 6.95
CA SER A 29 1.11 42.53 6.31
C SER A 29 2.49 42.08 6.79
N VAL A 30 2.70 40.78 7.01
CA VAL A 30 4.03 40.25 7.38
C VAL A 30 5.09 40.60 6.32
N LEU A 31 4.68 40.75 5.06
CA LEU A 31 5.57 41.20 3.98
C LEU A 31 6.04 42.65 4.16
N ASP A 32 5.28 43.49 4.86
CA ASP A 32 5.67 44.87 5.15
C ASP A 32 6.84 44.95 6.15
N LEU A 33 7.17 43.86 6.85
CA LEU A 33 8.39 43.78 7.66
C LEU A 33 9.66 43.96 6.83
N TYR A 34 9.64 43.55 5.56
CA TYR A 34 10.77 43.82 4.65
C TYR A 34 10.93 45.31 4.40
N LYS A 35 9.84 46.05 4.24
CA LYS A 35 9.88 47.52 4.07
C LYS A 35 10.36 48.23 5.33
N ALA A 36 10.05 47.68 6.52
CA ALA A 36 10.55 48.22 7.79
C ALA A 36 12.09 48.13 7.92
N ARG A 37 12.74 47.24 7.17
CA ARG A 37 14.21 47.21 7.06
C ARG A 37 14.74 48.39 6.23
N ASP A 38 13.97 48.85 5.25
CA ASP A 38 14.38 49.92 4.33
C ASP A 38 14.07 51.32 4.88
N LEU A 39 13.13 51.43 5.83
CA LEU A 39 12.83 52.67 6.55
C LEU A 39 13.98 53.02 7.49
N LYS A 40 14.71 54.08 7.20
CA LYS A 40 15.83 54.55 8.00
C LYS A 40 15.47 55.71 8.94
N THR A 41 16.25 55.85 9.98
CA THR A 41 16.28 57.06 10.82
C THR A 41 16.71 58.28 10.00
N THR A 42 16.44 59.49 10.50
CA THR A 42 16.73 60.75 9.80
C THR A 42 18.22 60.94 9.46
N ASP A 43 19.11 60.35 10.26
CA ASP A 43 20.56 60.30 10.07
C ASP A 43 21.02 59.12 9.20
N ASN A 44 20.09 58.33 8.65
CA ASN A 44 20.32 57.13 7.83
C ASN A 44 21.18 56.05 8.50
N SER A 45 21.40 56.12 9.83
CA SER A 45 22.32 55.25 10.54
C SER A 45 21.73 53.89 10.92
N LYS A 46 20.41 53.82 11.12
CA LYS A 46 19.71 52.60 11.55
C LYS A 46 18.39 52.44 10.81
N SER A 47 18.01 51.19 10.58
CA SER A 47 16.66 50.86 10.12
C SER A 47 15.65 50.89 11.27
N LEU A 48 14.37 51.09 10.96
CA LEU A 48 13.28 50.96 11.91
C LEU A 48 13.30 49.58 12.57
N MET A 49 13.58 48.54 11.78
CA MET A 49 13.70 47.17 12.30
C MET A 49 14.83 47.05 13.34
N GLU A 50 16.01 47.62 13.09
CA GLU A 50 17.12 47.64 14.07
C GLU A 50 16.75 48.39 15.36
N VAL A 51 16.04 49.52 15.24
CA VAL A 51 15.57 50.29 16.39
C VAL A 51 14.60 49.47 17.24
N VAL A 52 13.63 48.80 16.60
CA VAL A 52 12.65 47.94 17.28
C VAL A 52 13.34 46.75 17.94
N VAL A 53 14.24 46.06 17.25
CA VAL A 53 14.98 44.90 17.79
C VAL A 53 15.83 45.31 18.99
N ARG A 54 16.56 46.43 18.93
CA ARG A 54 17.32 46.94 20.08
C ARG A 54 16.40 47.26 21.26
N GLY A 55 15.23 47.85 20.99
CA GLY A 55 14.20 48.11 22.00
C GLY A 55 13.69 46.84 22.67
N ILE A 56 13.47 45.77 21.89
CA ILE A 56 13.06 44.46 22.39
C ILE A 56 14.16 43.84 23.27
N VAL A 57 15.41 43.82 22.81
CA VAL A 57 16.54 43.28 23.59
C VAL A 57 16.69 44.02 24.93
N ALA A 58 16.56 45.35 24.93
CA ALA A 58 16.73 46.16 26.13
C ALA A 58 15.56 46.07 27.12
N LYS A 59 14.30 45.99 26.63
CA LYS A 59 13.09 46.14 27.47
C LYS A 59 12.26 44.88 27.63
N ALA A 60 12.41 43.91 26.73
CA ALA A 60 11.65 42.67 26.71
C ALA A 60 12.52 41.47 26.26
N PRO A 61 13.62 41.16 26.97
CA PRO A 61 14.51 40.06 26.62
C PRO A 61 13.82 38.68 26.49
N PRO A 62 12.73 38.35 27.21
CA PRO A 62 12.00 37.10 27.00
C PRO A 62 11.45 36.93 25.57
N LEU A 63 11.21 38.02 24.83
CA LEU A 63 10.78 37.95 23.44
C LEU A 63 11.87 37.44 22.51
N VAL A 64 13.15 37.60 22.87
CA VAL A 64 14.28 37.10 22.08
C VAL A 64 14.34 35.57 22.13
N ALA A 65 13.88 34.96 23.22
CA ALA A 65 13.82 33.50 23.37
C ALA A 65 12.87 32.81 22.37
N MET A 66 12.08 33.55 21.59
CA MET A 66 11.26 32.97 20.52
C MET A 66 12.07 32.66 19.25
N ILE A 67 13.26 33.22 19.07
CA ILE A 67 14.03 33.06 17.82
C ILE A 67 14.28 31.58 17.50
N PRO A 68 14.68 30.71 18.45
CA PRO A 68 14.82 29.27 18.20
C PRO A 68 13.51 28.61 17.74
N SER A 69 12.35 29.06 18.23
CA SER A 69 11.05 28.50 17.81
C SER A 69 10.67 28.83 16.36
N LEU A 70 11.35 29.79 15.74
CA LEU A 70 11.14 30.18 14.34
C LEU A 70 12.14 29.50 13.39
N GLU A 71 13.06 28.68 13.89
CA GLU A 71 14.05 27.97 13.07
C GLU A 71 13.38 27.07 12.00
N SER A 72 12.27 26.43 12.37
CA SER A 72 11.46 25.61 11.46
C SER A 72 10.87 26.40 10.28
N VAL A 73 10.72 27.72 10.39
CA VAL A 73 10.23 28.58 9.29
C VAL A 73 11.24 28.60 8.14
N HIS A 74 12.55 28.54 8.44
CA HIS A 74 13.58 28.49 7.41
C HIS A 74 13.49 27.19 6.61
N THR A 75 13.33 26.06 7.32
CA THR A 75 13.11 24.76 6.70
C THR A 75 11.81 24.73 5.90
N ALA A 76 10.72 25.24 6.46
CA ALA A 76 9.41 25.28 5.81
C ALA A 76 9.40 26.15 4.54
N ARG A 77 10.20 27.22 4.49
CA ARG A 77 10.34 28.08 3.30
C ARG A 77 10.82 27.31 2.07
N GLY A 78 11.68 26.31 2.25
CA GLY A 78 12.20 25.48 1.16
C GLY A 78 11.20 24.47 0.62
N VAL A 79 10.09 24.23 1.34
CA VAL A 79 9.11 23.21 0.98
C VAL A 79 8.12 23.77 -0.03
N ALA A 80 8.18 23.27 -1.26
CA ALA A 80 7.15 23.52 -2.26
C ALA A 80 5.97 22.57 -2.04
N LEU A 81 4.81 23.12 -1.67
CA LEU A 81 3.59 22.33 -1.41
C LEU A 81 3.20 21.44 -2.60
N LYS A 82 3.43 21.92 -3.83
CA LYS A 82 3.16 21.15 -5.06
C LYS A 82 3.97 19.86 -5.14
N ASP A 83 5.23 19.89 -4.72
CA ASP A 83 6.08 18.69 -4.71
C ASP A 83 5.63 17.71 -3.62
N VAL A 84 5.20 18.20 -2.46
CA VAL A 84 4.64 17.37 -1.39
C VAL A 84 3.36 16.68 -1.85
N CYS A 85 2.44 17.41 -2.47
CA CYS A 85 1.22 16.81 -3.03
C CYS A 85 1.54 15.75 -4.08
N ARG A 86 2.45 16.05 -5.03
CA ARG A 86 2.89 15.09 -6.03
C ARG A 86 3.45 13.81 -5.40
N MET A 87 4.33 13.93 -4.40
CA MET A 87 4.90 12.78 -3.70
C MET A 87 3.83 11.94 -2.98
N LEU A 88 2.83 12.58 -2.40
CA LEU A 88 1.71 11.87 -1.76
C LEU A 88 0.85 11.13 -2.79
N ASP A 89 0.57 11.75 -3.93
CA ASP A 89 -0.19 11.13 -5.02
C ASP A 89 0.58 9.93 -5.62
N GLU A 90 1.88 10.07 -5.84
CA GLU A 90 2.76 8.99 -6.31
C GLU A 90 2.79 7.83 -5.31
N LEU A 91 2.92 8.12 -4.01
CA LEU A 91 2.89 7.12 -2.95
C LEU A 91 1.54 6.40 -2.91
N GLN A 92 0.43 7.14 -2.96
CA GLN A 92 -0.91 6.57 -2.98
C GLN A 92 -1.13 5.68 -4.20
N SER A 93 -0.71 6.13 -5.39
CA SER A 93 -0.78 5.34 -6.63
C SER A 93 0.08 4.07 -6.52
N GLY A 94 1.29 4.17 -5.97
CA GLY A 94 2.17 3.03 -5.71
C GLY A 94 1.52 1.99 -4.80
N LEU A 95 0.93 2.42 -3.68
CA LEU A 95 0.23 1.52 -2.76
C LEU A 95 -0.98 0.83 -3.39
N LEU A 96 -1.76 1.55 -4.21
CA LEU A 96 -2.89 0.98 -4.94
C LEU A 96 -2.45 -0.08 -5.96
N LYS A 97 -1.28 0.07 -6.58
CA LYS A 97 -0.71 -0.91 -7.50
C LYS A 97 -0.13 -2.14 -6.79
N ILE A 98 0.45 -1.97 -5.61
CA ILE A 98 1.03 -3.07 -4.83
C ILE A 98 -0.05 -3.98 -4.25
N ARG A 99 -1.19 -3.41 -3.83
CA ARG A 99 -2.29 -4.17 -3.20
C ARG A 99 -2.76 -5.40 -4.01
N PRO A 100 -3.15 -5.30 -5.30
CA PRO A 100 -3.60 -6.45 -6.06
C PRO A 100 -2.49 -7.51 -6.26
N VAL A 101 -1.24 -7.09 -6.41
CA VAL A 101 -0.10 -8.01 -6.53
C VAL A 101 0.06 -8.84 -5.26
N LEU A 102 -0.03 -8.20 -4.09
CA LEU A 102 0.02 -8.92 -2.81
C LEU A 102 -1.13 -9.92 -2.66
N LEU A 103 -2.36 -9.52 -3.02
CA LEU A 103 -3.52 -10.41 -2.98
C LEU A 103 -3.35 -11.62 -3.90
N GLN A 104 -2.82 -11.41 -5.10
CA GLN A 104 -2.54 -12.49 -6.05
C GLN A 104 -1.47 -13.45 -5.50
N VAL A 105 -0.37 -12.93 -4.95
CA VAL A 105 0.70 -13.77 -4.38
C VAL A 105 0.19 -14.63 -3.23
N VAL A 106 -0.69 -14.10 -2.39
CA VAL A 106 -1.33 -14.86 -1.31
C VAL A 106 -2.22 -15.96 -1.88
N ALA A 107 -3.11 -15.64 -2.83
CA ALA A 107 -3.98 -16.63 -3.46
C ALA A 107 -3.20 -17.75 -4.17
N ASP A 108 -2.10 -17.41 -4.85
CA ASP A 108 -1.21 -18.37 -5.50
C ASP A 108 -0.48 -19.26 -4.47
N ALA A 109 -0.11 -18.72 -3.31
CA ALA A 109 0.50 -19.49 -2.23
C ALA A 109 -0.51 -20.47 -1.59
N GLU A 110 -1.75 -20.02 -1.36
CA GLU A 110 -2.84 -20.86 -0.85
C GLU A 110 -3.16 -22.00 -1.82
N SER A 111 -3.27 -21.70 -3.11
CA SER A 111 -3.54 -22.71 -4.16
C SER A 111 -2.46 -23.78 -4.22
N ARG A 112 -1.18 -23.38 -4.15
CA ARG A 112 -0.04 -24.32 -4.12
C ARG A 112 -0.06 -25.19 -2.86
N THR A 113 -0.36 -24.60 -1.72
CA THR A 113 -0.45 -25.33 -0.45
C THR A 113 -1.57 -26.36 -0.48
N ARG A 114 -2.73 -25.99 -1.03
CA ARG A 114 -3.86 -26.91 -1.22
C ARG A 114 -3.50 -28.08 -2.12
N LEU A 115 -2.88 -27.82 -3.28
CA LEU A 115 -2.45 -28.87 -4.19
C LEU A 115 -1.42 -29.81 -3.54
N ALA A 116 -0.47 -29.26 -2.78
CA ALA A 116 0.51 -30.06 -2.06
C ALA A 116 -0.14 -31.00 -1.02
N LEU A 117 -1.16 -30.51 -0.28
CA LEU A 117 -1.94 -31.33 0.65
C LEU A 117 -2.73 -32.42 -0.07
N GLU A 118 -3.37 -32.10 -1.19
CA GLU A 118 -4.11 -33.10 -1.99
C GLU A 118 -3.16 -34.21 -2.50
N LEU A 119 -1.99 -33.84 -3.03
CA LEU A 119 -0.97 -34.79 -3.46
C LEU A 119 -0.43 -35.65 -2.30
N TRP A 120 -0.19 -35.03 -1.15
CA TRP A 120 0.23 -35.75 0.06
C TRP A 120 -0.80 -36.79 0.49
N CYS A 121 -2.07 -36.41 0.57
CA CYS A 121 -3.17 -37.29 0.95
C CYS A 121 -3.38 -38.45 -0.05
N MET A 122 -3.09 -38.23 -1.34
CA MET A 122 -3.10 -39.31 -2.34
C MET A 122 -1.94 -40.27 -2.12
N GLN A 123 -0.73 -39.75 -1.90
CA GLN A 123 0.47 -40.54 -1.64
C GLN A 123 0.34 -41.39 -0.36
N GLU A 124 -0.23 -40.81 0.69
CA GLU A 124 -0.46 -41.49 1.96
C GLU A 124 -1.46 -42.64 1.81
N ARG A 125 -2.54 -42.44 1.03
CA ARG A 125 -3.49 -43.51 0.69
C ARG A 125 -2.83 -44.65 -0.07
N GLU A 126 -2.05 -44.35 -1.11
CA GLU A 126 -1.31 -45.39 -1.85
C GLU A 126 -0.35 -46.17 -0.95
N PHE A 127 0.29 -45.48 0.00
CA PHE A 127 1.18 -46.12 0.96
C PHE A 127 0.41 -47.03 1.94
N GLN A 128 -0.71 -46.56 2.48
CA GLN A 128 -1.59 -47.36 3.34
C GLN A 128 -2.11 -48.61 2.62
N ASP A 129 -2.58 -48.47 1.38
CA ASP A 129 -3.07 -49.61 0.58
C ASP A 129 -1.98 -50.66 0.36
N ARG A 130 -0.76 -50.24 0.02
CA ARG A 130 0.39 -51.15 -0.12
C ARG A 130 0.76 -51.81 1.20
N TYR A 131 0.73 -51.07 2.30
CA TYR A 131 1.06 -51.60 3.63
C TYR A 131 0.04 -52.68 4.06
N VAL A 132 -1.26 -52.39 3.89
CA VAL A 132 -2.34 -53.35 4.17
C VAL A 132 -2.21 -54.61 3.32
N LEU A 133 -1.87 -54.49 2.03
CA LEU A 133 -1.62 -55.64 1.16
C LEU A 133 -0.45 -56.51 1.63
N VAL A 134 0.64 -55.89 2.08
CA VAL A 134 1.80 -56.62 2.64
C VAL A 134 1.42 -57.33 3.93
N GLU A 135 0.68 -56.66 4.83
CA GLU A 135 0.22 -57.25 6.09
C GLU A 135 -0.76 -58.42 5.86
N LEU A 136 -1.68 -58.28 4.89
CA LEU A 136 -2.58 -59.35 4.46
C LEU A 136 -1.83 -60.54 3.85
N ASP A 137 -0.81 -60.32 3.01
CA ASP A 137 0.02 -61.41 2.46
C ASP A 137 0.81 -62.13 3.56
N LEU A 138 1.36 -61.39 4.53
CA LEU A 138 2.06 -61.96 5.68
C LEU A 138 1.10 -62.81 6.55
N LEU A 139 -0.10 -62.32 6.86
CA LEU A 139 -1.12 -63.05 7.60
C LEU A 139 -1.60 -64.28 6.82
N TRP A 140 -1.85 -64.13 5.52
CA TRP A 140 -2.24 -65.23 4.64
C TRP A 140 -1.18 -66.33 4.63
N ARG A 141 0.10 -65.99 4.45
CA ARG A 141 1.21 -66.94 4.50
C ARG A 141 1.35 -67.58 5.88
N ALA A 142 1.16 -66.84 6.97
CA ALA A 142 1.23 -67.38 8.33
C ALA A 142 0.13 -68.42 8.61
N HIS A 143 -1.11 -68.14 8.19
CA HIS A 143 -2.27 -69.00 8.45
C HIS A 143 -2.44 -70.14 7.45
N PHE A 144 -2.19 -69.88 6.16
CA PHE A 144 -2.48 -70.84 5.08
C PHE A 144 -1.21 -71.41 4.42
N GLY A 145 -0.03 -70.84 4.65
CA GLY A 145 1.23 -71.29 4.04
C GLY A 145 1.67 -72.69 4.48
N LYS A 146 1.19 -73.19 5.62
CA LYS A 146 1.45 -74.58 6.07
C LYS A 146 0.51 -75.61 5.42
N CYS A 147 -0.58 -75.17 4.80
CA CYS A 147 -1.58 -76.06 4.18
C CYS A 147 -1.24 -76.42 2.73
N ILE A 148 -0.36 -75.66 2.08
CA ILE A 148 0.10 -75.94 0.72
C ILE A 148 1.40 -76.75 0.82
N LYS A 149 1.29 -78.06 1.03
CA LYS A 149 2.42 -78.97 0.78
C LYS A 149 2.73 -78.92 -0.72
N SER A 150 4.01 -78.76 -1.05
CA SER A 150 4.57 -78.83 -2.40
C SER A 150 3.90 -79.94 -3.23
N PRO A 151 3.35 -79.65 -4.43
CA PRO A 151 3.04 -80.68 -5.40
C PRO A 151 4.36 -81.15 -6.01
N SER A 152 5.06 -82.03 -5.29
CA SER A 152 6.00 -82.93 -5.94
C SER A 152 5.17 -83.94 -6.73
N ALA A 153 5.43 -84.00 -8.04
CA ALA A 153 4.88 -84.94 -9.02
C ALA A 153 3.51 -84.58 -9.65
N LEU A 154 3.54 -83.65 -10.61
CA LEU A 154 2.75 -83.79 -11.83
C LEU A 154 3.72 -83.61 -13.01
N GLN A 155 4.11 -84.75 -13.60
CA GLN A 155 4.91 -84.84 -14.80
C GLN A 155 4.25 -84.07 -15.95
N ALA A 156 5.04 -83.21 -16.60
CA ALA A 156 4.68 -82.64 -17.88
C ALA A 156 4.76 -83.73 -18.98
N PRO A 157 3.74 -83.89 -19.82
CA PRO A 157 3.94 -84.43 -21.15
C PRO A 157 4.33 -83.31 -22.11
N SER A 158 5.29 -83.69 -22.95
CA SER A 158 5.89 -82.95 -24.05
C SER A 158 4.91 -82.61 -25.19
N THR A 159 5.42 -81.78 -26.09
CA THR A 159 5.09 -81.59 -27.52
C THR A 159 3.90 -80.71 -27.92
N GLY A 160 4.22 -79.68 -28.73
CA GLY A 160 3.30 -79.12 -29.73
C GLY A 160 3.35 -77.61 -29.94
N ALA A 161 4.37 -77.09 -30.65
CA ALA A 161 4.20 -75.90 -31.49
C ALA A 161 3.34 -76.28 -32.72
N PRO A 162 2.52 -75.41 -33.36
CA PRO A 162 3.04 -74.24 -34.09
C PRO A 162 2.12 -72.98 -34.19
N GLN A 163 2.70 -71.86 -34.66
CA GLN A 163 2.20 -70.83 -35.63
C GLN A 163 0.76 -70.27 -35.50
N ALA A 164 0.39 -69.02 -35.81
CA ALA A 164 0.99 -67.74 -36.20
C ALA A 164 -0.19 -66.73 -36.36
N LEU A 165 0.14 -65.46 -36.59
CA LEU A 165 -0.63 -64.41 -37.31
C LEU A 165 -1.74 -63.56 -36.64
N GLY A 166 -1.61 -62.23 -36.85
CA GLY A 166 -2.69 -61.22 -36.95
C GLY A 166 -2.57 -60.04 -35.97
N THR A 167 -1.81 -58.96 -36.23
CA THR A 167 -2.08 -57.70 -36.98
C THR A 167 -3.27 -56.83 -36.57
N ALA A 168 -2.99 -55.51 -36.42
CA ALA A 168 -3.86 -54.32 -36.58
C ALA A 168 -4.93 -54.06 -35.47
N THR A 169 -5.33 -52.85 -35.03
CA THR A 169 -5.24 -51.43 -35.45
C THR A 169 -5.78 -50.59 -34.25
N LYS A 170 -5.20 -49.44 -33.87
CA LYS A 170 -5.65 -48.05 -34.15
C LYS A 170 -7.18 -47.78 -34.01
N GLU A 171 -7.60 -46.96 -33.04
CA GLU A 171 -8.34 -45.67 -33.21
C GLU A 171 -9.19 -45.20 -32.01
N HIS A 172 -9.12 -43.88 -31.82
CA HIS A 172 -10.02 -42.88 -31.21
C HIS A 172 -11.36 -43.24 -30.53
N ALA A 173 -11.58 -42.60 -29.37
CA ALA A 173 -12.81 -41.87 -28.99
C ALA A 173 -12.44 -40.93 -27.82
N HIS A 174 -12.37 -39.59 -27.95
CA HIS A 174 -13.46 -38.62 -27.96
C HIS A 174 -14.64 -38.95 -27.01
N CYS A 175 -14.70 -38.28 -25.86
CA CYS A 175 -15.94 -37.94 -25.17
C CYS A 175 -15.83 -36.53 -24.60
N ALA A 176 -16.63 -35.63 -25.17
CA ALA A 176 -17.00 -34.33 -24.63
C ALA A 176 -18.37 -34.48 -23.95
N ALA A 177 -18.59 -33.75 -22.85
CA ALA A 177 -19.89 -33.22 -22.39
C ALA A 177 -19.60 -32.35 -21.14
N ALA A 178 -19.83 -31.04 -21.22
CA ALA A 178 -20.99 -30.34 -20.65
C ALA A 178 -21.00 -30.38 -19.10
N GLY A 179 -21.05 -29.30 -18.34
CA GLY A 179 -21.49 -27.92 -18.56
C GLY A 179 -22.09 -27.49 -17.22
N SER A 180 -21.76 -26.30 -16.70
CA SER A 180 -22.63 -25.63 -15.72
C SER A 180 -22.26 -24.17 -15.58
N SER A 181 -23.12 -23.35 -16.18
CA SER A 181 -23.32 -21.94 -15.90
C SER A 181 -23.80 -21.73 -14.47
N ARG A 182 -23.19 -20.80 -13.74
CA ARG A 182 -23.88 -20.11 -12.65
C ARG A 182 -23.56 -18.62 -12.68
N ALA A 183 -24.61 -17.87 -13.00
CA ALA A 183 -24.71 -16.42 -12.91
C ALA A 183 -25.05 -16.05 -11.47
N GLU A 184 -24.31 -15.10 -10.89
CA GLU A 184 -24.69 -14.28 -9.74
C GLU A 184 -24.06 -12.90 -10.03
N ASP A 185 -24.81 -11.95 -10.58
CA ASP A 185 -25.69 -11.01 -9.88
C ASP A 185 -24.89 -10.01 -9.04
N ALA A 186 -24.65 -8.82 -9.59
CA ALA A 186 -24.12 -7.67 -8.86
C ALA A 186 -24.66 -6.39 -9.48
N THR A 187 -25.61 -5.84 -8.74
CA THR A 187 -26.32 -4.57 -8.90
C THR A 187 -25.38 -3.36 -8.92
N ASP A 188 -25.60 -2.49 -9.91
CA ASP A 188 -25.09 -1.13 -10.00
C ASP A 188 -25.67 -0.24 -8.90
N PRO A 189 -24.85 0.57 -8.20
CA PRO A 189 -25.33 1.78 -7.55
C PRO A 189 -24.94 3.02 -8.38
N THR A 190 -25.94 3.56 -9.08
CA THR A 190 -25.95 4.95 -9.56
C THR A 190 -25.89 5.91 -8.37
N CYS A 191 -24.79 6.66 -8.24
CA CYS A 191 -24.74 7.84 -7.38
C CYS A 191 -25.13 9.07 -8.20
N ASP A 192 -26.38 9.45 -7.99
CA ASP A 192 -26.95 10.76 -8.23
C ASP A 192 -26.31 11.81 -7.31
N SER A 193 -25.95 12.97 -7.85
CA SER A 193 -25.57 14.17 -7.11
C SER A 193 -25.79 15.38 -8.00
N GLY A 194 -27.03 15.88 -7.97
CA GLY A 194 -27.37 17.19 -8.50
C GLY A 194 -26.88 18.35 -7.63
N SER A 195 -26.82 19.50 -8.29
CA SER A 195 -26.85 20.88 -7.76
C SER A 195 -25.55 21.46 -7.20
N ASP A 196 -24.96 22.44 -7.92
CA ASP A 196 -24.94 23.81 -7.37
C ASP A 196 -24.70 24.90 -8.44
N GLU A 197 -25.19 26.09 -8.10
CA GLU A 197 -25.45 27.26 -8.94
C GLU A 197 -24.20 28.06 -9.38
N GLY A 198 -24.42 29.05 -10.26
CA GLY A 198 -23.41 29.82 -11.00
C GLY A 198 -22.53 30.78 -10.17
N PRO A 199 -21.73 31.63 -10.85
CA PRO A 199 -22.08 33.04 -10.75
C PRO A 199 -22.10 33.81 -12.08
N VAL A 200 -22.97 34.82 -12.01
CA VAL A 200 -23.36 35.85 -12.95
C VAL A 200 -22.17 36.66 -13.48
N VAL A 201 -22.04 36.69 -14.81
CA VAL A 201 -21.25 37.70 -15.53
C VAL A 201 -22.10 38.97 -15.64
N ARG A 202 -21.67 40.06 -15.01
CA ARG A 202 -22.04 41.43 -15.38
C ARG A 202 -20.85 42.37 -15.20
N ARG A 203 -20.39 42.94 -16.31
CA ARG A 203 -20.08 44.37 -16.59
C ARG A 203 -19.27 44.47 -17.89
N PRO A 204 -19.37 45.57 -18.64
CA PRO A 204 -19.03 46.94 -18.21
C PRO A 204 -20.11 47.68 -17.42
#